data_AF-A0A7J7GH14-F1
#
_entry.id   AF-A0A7J7GH14-F1
#
_cell.length_a   1.000
_cell.length_b   1.000
_cell.length_c   1.000
_cell.angle_alpha   90.00
_cell.angle_beta   90.00
_cell.angle_gamma   90.00
#
_symmetry.space_group_name_H-M   'P 1'
#
loop_
_entity.id
_entity.type
_entity.pdbx_description
1 polymer ?
#
loop_
_entity_poly.entity_id
_entity_poly.type
_entity_poly.pdbx_seq_one_letter_code
_entity_poly.pdbx_strand_id
1 'polypeptide(L)' 'MFLFPEDSSIPIGELVTYAIGLKLLQGVTTVGEARDRVHDLVDGLRKWYLLMDSERNECVKMHVVVRDVAISIATSNE' A
#
# COMPACT_ATOMS: atom_id res chain seq x y z
N MET A 1 -11.04 -12.26 -4.40
CA MET A 1 -9.59 -12.60 -4.42
C MET A 1 -8.85 -11.33 -4.00
N PHE A 2 -8.24 -11.32 -2.81
CA PHE A 2 -7.55 -10.13 -2.29
C PHE A 2 -6.20 -9.92 -2.99
N LEU A 3 -5.83 -8.65 -3.16
CA LEU A 3 -4.73 -8.21 -4.04
C LEU A 3 -3.36 -8.79 -3.65
N PHE A 4 -3.15 -9.07 -2.36
CA PHE A 4 -1.86 -9.54 -1.84
C PHE A 4 -2.05 -10.68 -0.82
N PRO A 5 -1.32 -11.81 -0.96
CA PRO A 5 -1.38 -12.93 -0.02
C PRO A 5 -0.66 -12.61 1.30
N GLU A 6 -0.84 -13.49 2.30
CA GLU A 6 -0.16 -13.42 3.60
C GLU A 6 1.36 -13.31 3.47
N ASP A 7 1.97 -12.44 4.28
CA ASP A 7 3.42 -12.21 4.32
C ASP A 7 4.10 -11.83 2.99
N SER A 8 3.30 -11.47 1.98
CA SER A 8 3.84 -11.05 0.69
C SER A 8 4.60 -9.74 0.82
N SER A 9 5.78 -9.71 0.21
CA SER A 9 6.57 -8.48 0.07
C SER A 9 6.03 -7.72 -1.14
N ILE A 10 5.35 -6.61 -0.87
CA ILE A 10 4.69 -5.78 -1.85
C ILE A 10 5.68 -4.70 -2.32
N PRO A 11 6.08 -4.68 -3.60
CA PRO A 11 6.94 -3.62 -4.11
C PRO A 11 6.24 -2.27 -4.06
N ILE A 12 6.93 -1.22 -3.61
CA ILE A 12 6.37 0.13 -3.59
C ILE A 12 6.02 0.58 -5.02
N GLY A 13 6.76 0.15 -6.05
CA GLY A 13 6.43 0.41 -7.45
C GLY A 13 5.07 -0.14 -7.90
N GLU A 14 4.63 -1.28 -7.34
CA GLU A 14 3.28 -1.78 -7.59
C GLU A 14 2.23 -0.90 -6.91
N LEU A 15 2.49 -0.44 -5.68
CA LEU A 15 1.62 0.51 -4.99
C LEU A 15 1.48 1.83 -5.78
N VAL A 16 2.56 2.32 -6.40
CA VAL A 16 2.53 3.48 -7.30
C VAL A 16 1.63 3.22 -8.50
N THR A 17 1.78 2.06 -9.14
CA THR A 17 0.97 1.67 -10.29
C THR A 17 -0.51 1.61 -9.94
N TYR A 18 -0.85 1.00 -8.79
CA TYR A 18 -2.23 0.96 -8.29
C TYR A 18 -2.76 2.34 -7.92
N ALA A 19 -1.97 3.17 -7.24
CA ALA A 19 -2.38 4.51 -6.83
C ALA A 19 -2.71 5.41 -8.03
N ILE A 20 -1.94 5.29 -9.11
CA ILE A 20 -2.22 5.98 -10.38
C ILE A 20 -3.43 5.36 -11.08
N GLY A 21 -3.44 4.04 -11.28
CA GLY A 21 -4.49 3.34 -12.03
C GLY A 21 -5.88 3.47 -11.41
N LEU A 22 -5.96 3.50 -10.08
CA LEU A 22 -7.19 3.70 -9.31
C LEU A 22 -7.49 5.18 -9.02
N LYS A 23 -6.64 6.11 -9.50
CA LYS A 23 -6.78 7.57 -9.28
C LYS A 23 -6.90 7.97 -7.80
N LEU A 24 -6.11 7.32 -6.93
CA LEU A 24 -6.12 7.56 -5.48
C LEU A 24 -5.37 8.84 -5.07
N LEU A 25 -4.48 9.34 -5.92
CA LEU A 25 -3.66 10.50 -5.63
C LEU A 25 -4.25 11.76 -6.30
N GLN A 26 -4.57 12.76 -5.50
CA GLN A 26 -5.03 14.06 -5.98
C GLN A 26 -3.84 14.99 -6.25
N GLY A 27 -3.92 15.80 -7.31
CA GLY A 27 -2.92 16.84 -7.61
C GLY A 27 -1.58 16.33 -8.11
N VAL A 28 -1.49 15.05 -8.49
CA VAL A 28 -0.28 14.45 -9.05
C VAL A 28 -0.35 14.49 -10.57
N THR A 29 0.69 15.02 -11.20
CA THR A 29 0.78 15.19 -12.67
C THR A 29 1.84 14.29 -13.31
N THR A 30 2.86 13.89 -12.54
CA THR A 30 3.95 13.04 -13.02
C THR A 30 4.04 11.73 -12.23
N VAL A 31 4.66 10.71 -12.85
CA VAL A 31 4.95 9.44 -12.17
C VAL A 31 5.94 9.62 -11.02
N GLY A 32 6.87 10.59 -11.14
CA GLY A 32 7.79 10.94 -10.06
C GLY A 32 7.05 11.47 -8.83
N GLU A 33 6.16 12.45 -9.01
CA GLU A 33 5.30 12.98 -7.93
C GLU A 33 4.42 11.88 -7.32
N ALA A 34 3.90 10.96 -8.15
CA ALA A 34 3.13 9.81 -7.66
C ALA A 34 3.97 8.92 -6.75
N ARG A 35 5.21 8.64 -7.17
CA ARG A 35 6.16 7.81 -6.44
C ARG A 35 6.51 8.43 -5.10
N ASP A 36 6.88 9.71 -5.08
CA ASP A 36 7.23 10.43 -3.86
C ASP A 36 6.04 10.45 -2.89
N ARG A 37 4.83 10.73 -3.39
CA ARG A 37 3.62 10.73 -2.56
C ARG A 37 3.30 9.36 -1.97
N VAL A 38 3.51 8.29 -2.74
CA VAL A 38 3.31 6.92 -2.25
C VAL A 38 4.38 6.57 -1.21
N HIS A 39 5.63 7.00 -1.37
CA HIS A 39 6.65 6.83 -0.33
C HIS A 39 6.25 7.53 0.97
N ASP A 40 5.76 8.78 0.91
CA ASP A 40 5.27 9.50 2.10
C ASP A 40 4.12 8.77 2.79
N LEU A 41 3.18 8.21 2.02
CA LEU A 41 2.05 7.44 2.55
C LEU A 41 2.53 6.14 3.19
N VAL A 42 3.43 5.41 2.52
CA VAL A 42 4.02 4.18 3.05
C VAL A 42 4.75 4.46 4.37
N ASP A 43 5.56 5.52 4.44
CA ASP A 43 6.27 5.90 5.66
C ASP A 43 5.31 6.35 6.77
N GLY A 44 4.21 7.00 6.41
CA GLY A 44 3.10 7.27 7.32
C GLY A 44 2.52 5.97 7.88
N LEU A 45 2.10 5.05 7.02
CA LEU A 45 1.49 3.77 7.43
C LEU A 45 2.44 2.91 8.28
N ARG A 46 3.75 2.94 8.00
CA ARG A 46 4.78 2.33 8.85
C ARG A 46 4.81 2.93 10.25
N LYS A 47 4.77 4.26 10.38
CA LYS A 47 4.74 4.94 11.69
C LYS A 47 3.54 4.56 12.53
N TRP A 48 2.42 4.22 11.89
CA TRP A 48 1.20 3.73 12.55
C TRP A 48 1.18 2.21 12.74
N TYR A 49 2.27 1.50 12.44
CA TYR A 49 2.37 0.02 12.50
C TYR A 49 1.34 -0.70 11.61
N LEU A 50 0.84 -0.03 10.57
CA LEU A 50 -0.09 -0.63 9.60
C LEU A 50 0.66 -1.40 8.50
N LEU A 51 1.92 -1.03 8.26
CA LEU A 51 2.84 -1.72 7.37
C LEU A 51 4.15 -2.04 8.11
N MET A 52 4.75 -3.16 7.74
CA MET A 52 6.10 -3.57 8.16
C MET A 52 7.09 -3.39 7.03
N ASP A 53 8.36 -3.30 7.41
CA ASP A 53 9.47 -3.49 6.47
C ASP A 53 9.52 -4.92 5.95
N SER A 54 9.83 -5.03 4.65
CA SER A 54 10.20 -6.30 4.05
C SER A 54 11.72 -6.50 4.16
N GLU A 55 12.15 -7.75 4.13
CA GLU A 55 13.56 -8.11 3.94
C GLU A 55 14.09 -7.67 2.56
N ARG A 56 13.20 -7.36 1.61
CA ARG A 56 13.55 -6.84 0.29
C ARG A 56 13.51 -5.33 0.27
N ASN A 57 14.54 -4.73 -0.31
CA ASN A 57 14.57 -3.28 -0.56
C ASN A 57 13.36 -2.84 -1.39
N GLU A 58 12.88 -1.62 -1.10
CA GLU A 58 11.71 -1.01 -1.74
C GLU A 58 10.42 -1.87 -1.69
N CYS A 59 10.31 -2.75 -0.68
CA CYS A 59 9.12 -3.54 -0.44
C CYS A 59 8.59 -3.33 0.99
N VAL A 60 7.28 -3.51 1.15
CA VAL A 60 6.58 -3.49 2.43
C VAL A 60 5.78 -4.76 2.62
N LYS A 61 5.43 -5.08 3.86
CA LYS A 61 4.53 -6.18 4.22
C LYS A 61 3.35 -5.63 5.00
N MET A 62 2.18 -6.24 4.83
CA MET A 62 1.00 -5.96 5.65
C MET A 62 0.90 -7.02 6.74
N HIS A 63 0.68 -6.60 7.99
CA HIS A 63 0.39 -7.55 9.05
C HIS A 63 -0.89 -8.32 8.75
N VAL A 64 -0.93 -9.61 9.10
CA VAL A 64 -2.12 -10.47 8.95
C VAL A 64 -3.36 -9.82 9.57
N VAL A 65 -3.22 -9.25 10.77
CA VAL A 65 -4.32 -8.55 11.46
C VAL A 65 -4.80 -7.32 10.70
N VAL A 66 -3.88 -6.50 10.17
CA VAL A 66 -4.22 -5.30 9.39
C VAL A 66 -4.89 -5.72 8.08
N ARG A 67 -4.43 -6.81 7.46
CA ARG A 67 -5.04 -7.39 6.26
C ARG A 67 -6.47 -7.83 6.55
N ASP A 68 -6.71 -8.55 7.63
CA ASP A 68 -8.05 -9.06 7.97
C ASP A 68 -9.02 -7.91 8.30
N VAL A 69 -8.55 -6.86 8.97
CA VAL A 69 -9.35 -5.64 9.19
C VAL A 69 -9.65 -4.93 7.87
N ALA A 70 -8.66 -4.77 6.97
CA ALA A 70 -8.87 -4.16 5.67
C ALA A 70 -9.87 -4.96 4.81
N ILE A 71 -9.80 -6.29 4.87
CA ILE A 71 -10.77 -7.22 4.25
C ILE A 71 -12.17 -6.99 4.83
N SER A 72 -12.29 -6.94 6.16
CA SER A 72 -13.57 -6.70 6.82
C SER A 72 -14.17 -5.38 6.38
N ILE A 73 -13.38 -4.30 6.33
CA ILE A 73 -13.85 -2.98 5.87
C ILE A 73 -14.27 -3.02 4.40
N ALA A 74 -13.45 -3.62 3.52
CA ALA A 74 -13.72 -3.67 2.09
C ALA A 74 -14.99 -4.49 1.75
N THR A 75 -15.30 -5.51 2.56
CA THR A 75 -16.48 -6.37 2.40
C THR A 75 -17.71 -5.87 3.15
N SER A 76 -17.55 -4.99 4.16
CA SER A 76 -18.66 -4.39 4.91
C SER A 76 -19.29 -3.19 4.20
N ASN A 77 -18.71 -2.74 3.10
CA ASN A 77 -19.23 -1.63 2.29
C ASN A 77 -20.00 -2.14 1.05
N GLU A 78 -20.52 -3.37 1.13
CA GLU A 78 -21.53 -3.96 0.24
C GLU A 78 -22.92 -3.94 0.89
#